data_AF-A0A2J6HSB0-F1
#
_entry.id   AF-A0A2J6HSB0-F1
#
_cell.length_a   1.000
_cell.length_b   1.000
_cell.length_c   1.000
_cell.angle_alpha   90.00
_cell.angle_beta   90.00
_cell.angle_gamma   90.00
#
_symmetry.space_group_name_H-M   'P 1'
#
loop_
_entity.id
_entity.type
_entity.pdbx_description
1 polymer ?
#
loop_
_entity_poly.entity_id
_entity_poly.type
_entity_poly.pdbx_seq_one_letter_code
_entity_poly.pdbx_strand_id
1 'polypeptide(L)'
;MSEKKPLDVLLGELKERAKELNCLYQVQELLNNPENTIDDICNGLVEAIPPGWQYPDICRAKIQLHTNTYASDDLVETEWVLKSDIHIQNEVVGQICVFYEEEAPPMDEGPFLKDERKLINTIAERLGLHLLHQQLKNVFEKQSQADTEHKKEWEVILDMLRQTNPKLLIRLSRKMVNYLCWTGVKKAEELLERFGSAFHDEGELIDENKPFKKSSDSDLVSLSYEIFEIAEENLTLDKILNNIQKWTKEDRSGFLSKVLENMGSSLQDINNAIERYHHLAPQMLELSEAREKGLRVAMIRRILTDQSDYIDIAKRFVDVNSFNELLNKIISPVGSHGKLGGKSAGLFLANQMIKKYTPEFESFAEVKIPKTWYITSDGLLNFMDYNNLEEVMEQKYKDIGQIRQEYPYVIQLFKSSTFPPAIIKGLLMALDDFGSVPLIIRSSSLLEDRIGMAFAGKYKSLFIANQGTREERLVALMDAIAEIYASVFGPDPIDYRAENDLLDYHEEMGIMIQQV
;
A
#
# COMPACT_ATOMS: atom_id res chain seq x y z
N MET A 1 -14.04 -26.24 31.51
CA MET A 1 -13.05 -25.21 31.18
C MET A 1 -13.82 -23.97 30.76
N SER A 2 -13.59 -22.86 31.43
CA SER A 2 -14.33 -21.59 31.29
C SER A 2 -14.16 -21.03 29.88
N GLU A 3 -15.25 -20.93 29.11
CA GLU A 3 -15.31 -20.13 27.88
C GLU A 3 -15.01 -18.66 28.24
N LYS A 4 -13.80 -18.18 27.91
CA LYS A 4 -13.48 -16.74 28.00
C LYS A 4 -14.40 -16.00 27.02
N LYS A 5 -15.07 -14.93 27.47
CA LYS A 5 -16.06 -14.20 26.67
C LYS A 5 -15.36 -13.55 25.46
N PRO A 6 -16.03 -13.39 24.30
CA PRO A 6 -15.48 -12.70 23.12
C PRO A 6 -14.97 -11.29 23.41
N LEU A 7 -15.58 -10.61 24.39
CA LEU A 7 -15.15 -9.30 24.88
C LEU A 7 -13.78 -9.35 25.57
N ASP A 8 -13.46 -10.43 26.29
CA ASP A 8 -12.19 -10.60 26.99
C ASP A 8 -11.03 -10.87 26.01
N VAL A 9 -11.33 -11.50 24.87
CA VAL A 9 -10.36 -11.72 23.78
C VAL A 9 -10.04 -10.41 23.07
N LEU A 10 -11.07 -9.62 22.73
CA LEU A 10 -10.92 -8.30 22.10
C LEU A 10 -10.21 -7.29 23.00
N LEU A 11 -10.53 -7.29 24.30
CA LEU A 11 -9.81 -6.50 25.30
C LEU A 11 -8.36 -6.96 25.46
N GLY A 12 -8.10 -8.27 25.30
CA GLY A 12 -6.76 -8.84 25.24
C GLY A 12 -5.96 -8.31 24.04
N GLU A 13 -6.51 -8.43 22.82
CA GLU A 13 -5.86 -7.96 21.58
C GLU A 13 -5.59 -6.44 21.60
N LEU A 14 -6.52 -5.64 22.12
CA LEU A 14 -6.32 -4.19 22.28
C LEU A 14 -5.23 -3.87 23.30
N LYS A 15 -5.13 -4.65 24.38
CA LYS A 15 -4.09 -4.49 25.40
C LYS A 15 -2.71 -4.86 24.86
N GLU A 16 -2.60 -5.96 24.10
CA GLU A 16 -1.34 -6.34 23.46
C GLU A 16 -0.92 -5.29 22.41
N ARG A 17 -1.84 -4.78 21.58
CA ARG A 17 -1.53 -3.66 20.68
C ARG A 17 -1.10 -2.38 21.39
N ALA A 18 -1.70 -2.06 22.54
CA ALA A 18 -1.30 -0.90 23.33
C ALA A 18 0.13 -1.05 23.86
N LYS A 19 0.53 -2.26 24.28
CA LYS A 19 1.92 -2.55 24.68
C LYS A 19 2.89 -2.40 23.52
N GLU A 20 2.56 -2.96 22.35
CA GLU A 20 3.38 -2.85 21.13
C GLU A 20 3.60 -1.37 20.73
N LEU A 21 2.53 -0.57 20.73
CA LEU A 21 2.59 0.85 20.38
C LEU A 21 3.40 1.66 21.41
N ASN A 22 3.22 1.38 22.71
CA ASN A 22 4.00 2.03 23.76
C ASN A 22 5.49 1.67 23.66
N CYS A 23 5.82 0.41 23.39
CA CYS A 23 7.20 -0.03 23.16
C CYS A 23 7.80 0.71 21.95
N LEU A 24 7.09 0.74 20.81
CA LEU A 24 7.55 1.46 19.61
C LEU A 24 7.71 2.97 19.84
N TYR A 25 6.88 3.58 20.70
CA TYR A 25 6.97 4.98 21.07
C TYR A 25 8.22 5.24 21.94
N GLN A 26 8.47 4.42 22.96
CA GLN A 26 9.66 4.52 23.81
C GLN A 26 10.95 4.31 23.01
N VAL A 27 10.97 3.30 22.14
CA VAL A 27 12.06 3.07 21.18
C VAL A 27 12.29 4.30 20.32
N GLN A 28 11.22 4.96 19.85
CA GLN A 28 11.32 6.16 19.03
C GLN A 28 11.83 7.38 19.82
N GLU A 29 11.41 7.56 21.07
CA GLU A 29 11.87 8.63 21.95
C GLU A 29 13.37 8.50 22.23
N LEU A 30 13.83 7.27 22.50
CA LEU A 30 15.26 6.95 22.70
C LEU A 30 16.10 7.22 21.45
N LEU A 31 15.59 6.85 20.26
CA LEU A 31 16.30 7.03 18.98
C LEU A 31 16.27 8.47 18.46
N ASN A 32 15.32 9.30 18.89
CA ASN A 32 15.20 10.68 18.42
C ASN A 32 15.87 11.70 19.34
N ASN A 33 16.31 11.31 20.52
CA ASN A 33 17.01 12.21 21.43
C ASN A 33 18.48 12.40 20.99
N PRO A 34 18.88 13.61 20.54
CA PRO A 34 20.21 13.86 19.99
C PRO A 34 21.35 13.82 21.01
N GLU A 35 21.05 13.79 22.31
CA GLU A 35 22.03 13.73 23.41
C GLU A 35 22.43 12.29 23.79
N ASN A 36 21.69 11.28 23.31
CA ASN A 36 21.93 9.88 23.68
C ASN A 36 23.11 9.28 22.90
N THR A 37 24.04 8.64 23.60
CA THR A 37 25.09 7.82 22.97
C THR A 37 24.54 6.47 22.50
N ILE A 38 25.29 5.75 21.66
CA ILE A 38 24.91 4.38 21.24
C ILE A 38 24.70 3.48 22.46
N ASP A 39 25.55 3.64 23.48
CA ASP A 39 25.45 2.88 24.73
C ASP A 39 24.14 3.20 25.48
N ASP A 40 23.75 4.49 25.55
CA ASP A 40 22.50 4.91 26.20
C ASP A 40 21.27 4.40 25.45
N ILE A 41 21.31 4.43 24.11
CA ILE A 41 20.24 3.89 23.25
C ILE A 41 20.12 2.38 23.47
N CYS A 42 21.22 1.64 23.45
CA CYS A 42 21.19 0.20 23.62
C CYS A 42 20.72 -0.22 25.01
N ASN A 43 21.16 0.46 26.07
CA ASN A 43 20.66 0.22 27.42
C ASN A 43 19.16 0.56 27.55
N GLY A 44 18.73 1.70 27.00
CA GLY A 44 17.31 2.07 26.98
C GLY A 44 16.44 1.09 26.18
N LEU A 45 16.95 0.54 25.07
CA LEU A 45 16.24 -0.46 24.28
C LEU A 45 16.08 -1.79 25.04
N VAL A 46 17.12 -2.20 25.77
CA VAL A 46 17.09 -3.40 26.60
C VAL A 46 16.03 -3.30 27.70
N GLU A 47 15.75 -2.11 28.22
CA GLU A 47 14.66 -1.85 29.19
C GLU A 47 13.28 -1.68 28.53
N ALA A 48 13.23 -1.11 27.32
CA ALA A 48 11.99 -0.82 26.61
C ALA A 48 11.37 -2.03 25.89
N ILE A 49 12.16 -3.07 25.60
CA ILE A 49 11.71 -4.29 24.92
C ILE A 49 10.77 -5.13 25.80
N PRO A 50 11.11 -5.51 27.05
CA PRO A 50 10.26 -6.39 27.86
C PRO A 50 8.80 -5.94 28.06
N PRO A 51 8.49 -4.65 28.30
CA PRO A 51 7.11 -4.17 28.42
C PRO A 51 6.24 -4.37 27.16
N GLY A 52 6.87 -4.51 25.99
CA GLY A 52 6.19 -4.69 24.70
C GLY A 52 5.77 -6.12 24.38
N TRP A 53 6.19 -7.10 25.19
CA TRP A 53 5.95 -8.52 24.94
C TRP A 53 4.74 -9.04 25.73
N GLN A 54 4.27 -10.23 25.36
CA GLN A 54 3.11 -10.89 25.95
C GLN A 54 3.31 -11.12 27.45
N TYR A 55 4.51 -11.52 27.87
CA TYR A 55 4.88 -11.77 29.26
C TYR A 55 6.05 -10.89 29.73
N PRO A 56 5.82 -9.60 30.07
CA PRO A 56 6.89 -8.67 30.44
C PRO A 56 7.71 -9.10 31.65
N ASP A 57 7.09 -9.74 32.64
CA ASP A 57 7.72 -10.07 33.93
C ASP A 57 8.88 -11.08 33.77
N ILE A 58 8.72 -12.03 32.84
CA ILE A 58 9.71 -13.08 32.53
C ILE A 58 10.52 -12.77 31.26
N CYS A 59 10.29 -11.61 30.63
CA CYS A 59 10.94 -11.21 29.40
C CYS A 59 12.25 -10.48 29.70
N ARG A 60 13.34 -10.89 29.06
CA ARG A 60 14.64 -10.21 29.11
C ARG A 60 15.19 -10.01 27.71
N ALA A 61 15.87 -8.90 27.49
CA ALA A 61 16.45 -8.55 26.20
C ALA A 61 17.97 -8.51 26.26
N LYS A 62 18.60 -8.86 25.14
CA LYS A 62 20.04 -8.79 24.91
C LYS A 62 20.29 -8.20 23.53
N ILE A 63 21.11 -7.18 23.45
CA ILE A 63 21.55 -6.56 22.20
C ILE A 63 23.06 -6.76 22.09
N GLN A 64 23.49 -7.34 20.98
CA GLN A 64 24.89 -7.49 20.65
C GLN A 64 25.20 -6.62 19.43
N LEU A 65 26.11 -5.65 19.58
CA LEU A 65 26.57 -4.77 18.50
C LEU A 65 28.09 -4.84 18.41
N HIS A 66 28.61 -5.33 17.29
CA HIS A 66 30.05 -5.54 17.08
C HIS A 66 30.72 -6.29 18.26
N THR A 67 31.49 -5.58 19.10
CA THR A 67 32.18 -6.13 20.29
C THR A 67 31.43 -5.90 21.60
N ASN A 68 30.39 -5.06 21.61
CA ASN A 68 29.68 -4.67 22.82
C ASN A 68 28.41 -5.50 22.99
N THR A 69 28.11 -5.87 24.23
CA THR A 69 26.92 -6.62 24.61
C THR A 69 26.18 -5.86 25.70
N TYR A 70 24.90 -5.62 25.48
CA TYR A 70 23.98 -4.95 26.40
C TYR A 70 22.90 -5.97 26.75
N ALA A 71 22.60 -6.13 28.03
CA ALA A 71 21.66 -7.14 28.52
C ALA A 71 20.86 -6.57 29.69
N SER A 72 19.61 -7.03 29.84
CA SER A 72 18.79 -6.69 31.00
C SER A 72 19.44 -7.28 32.26
N ASP A 73 19.25 -6.61 33.40
CA ASP A 73 19.70 -7.13 34.68
C ASP A 73 19.15 -8.56 34.92
N ASP A 74 19.98 -9.43 35.48
CA ASP A 74 19.66 -10.83 35.79
C ASP A 74 19.29 -11.74 34.59
N LEU A 75 19.77 -11.42 33.37
CA LEU A 75 19.53 -12.25 32.18
C LEU A 75 20.02 -13.71 32.35
N VAL A 76 19.09 -14.66 32.24
CA VAL A 76 19.37 -16.09 32.06
C VAL A 76 19.10 -16.48 30.61
N GLU A 77 20.12 -16.99 29.92
CA GLU A 77 19.96 -17.51 28.55
C GLU A 77 19.21 -18.85 28.60
N THR A 78 17.97 -18.85 28.11
CA THR A 78 17.09 -20.02 28.01
C THR A 78 16.96 -20.51 26.56
N GLU A 79 16.34 -21.68 26.38
CA GLU A 79 16.02 -22.23 25.04
C GLU A 79 14.87 -21.46 24.35
N TRP A 80 14.10 -20.67 25.11
CA TRP A 80 12.99 -19.88 24.60
C TRP A 80 13.46 -18.49 24.15
N VAL A 81 14.02 -18.43 22.95
CA VAL A 81 14.65 -17.22 22.41
C VAL A 81 14.08 -16.79 21.05
N LEU A 82 13.80 -15.49 20.93
CA LEU A 82 13.50 -14.83 19.67
C LEU A 82 14.68 -13.97 19.24
N LYS A 83 15.21 -14.18 18.03
CA LYS A 83 16.39 -13.47 17.52
C LYS A 83 16.07 -12.69 16.26
N SER A 84 16.61 -11.48 16.14
CA SER A 84 16.54 -10.66 14.93
C SER A 84 17.89 -10.01 14.65
N ASP A 85 18.38 -10.14 13.43
CA ASP A 85 19.67 -9.61 13.01
C ASP A 85 19.53 -8.11 12.67
N ILE A 86 20.46 -7.31 13.19
CA ILE A 86 20.55 -5.88 12.89
C ILE A 86 21.37 -5.73 11.62
N HIS A 87 20.72 -5.20 10.58
CA HIS A 87 21.32 -5.04 9.27
C HIS A 87 21.64 -3.58 8.99
N ILE A 88 22.86 -3.31 8.51
CA ILE A 88 23.22 -2.06 7.85
C ILE A 88 23.63 -2.42 6.43
N GLN A 89 22.86 -1.95 5.43
CA GLN A 89 23.16 -2.16 3.99
C GLN A 89 23.48 -3.63 3.61
N ASN A 90 22.70 -4.59 4.15
CA ASN A 90 22.86 -6.05 4.00
C ASN A 90 24.03 -6.71 4.76
N GLU A 91 24.80 -5.97 5.55
CA GLU A 91 25.76 -6.56 6.49
C GLU A 91 25.15 -6.67 7.89
N VAL A 92 25.34 -7.83 8.52
CA VAL A 92 24.92 -8.07 9.90
C VAL A 92 25.91 -7.40 10.84
N VAL A 93 25.51 -6.31 11.46
CA VAL A 93 26.35 -5.54 12.41
C VAL A 93 26.10 -5.93 13.86
N GLY A 94 25.01 -6.66 14.11
CA GLY A 94 24.63 -7.10 15.44
C GLY A 94 23.37 -7.95 15.44
N GLN A 95 22.92 -8.31 16.64
CA GLN A 95 21.73 -9.15 16.84
C GLN A 95 20.98 -8.69 18.10
N ILE A 96 19.65 -8.67 18.01
CA ILE A 96 18.74 -8.49 19.15
C ILE A 96 18.17 -9.87 19.50
N CYS A 97 18.28 -10.24 20.76
CA CYS A 97 17.74 -11.48 21.33
C CYS A 97 16.77 -11.15 22.45
N VAL A 98 15.63 -11.83 22.48
CA VAL A 98 14.63 -11.73 23.56
C VAL A 98 14.40 -13.12 24.12
N PHE A 99 14.47 -13.25 25.44
CA PHE A 99 14.37 -14.53 26.16
C PHE A 99 13.18 -14.50 27.12
N TYR A 100 12.53 -15.65 27.29
CA TYR A 100 11.66 -15.90 28.43
C TYR A 100 12.37 -16.76 29.47
N GLU A 101 12.33 -16.35 30.74
CA GLU A 101 13.01 -17.05 31.86
C GLU A 101 12.31 -18.38 32.24
N GLU A 102 11.02 -18.53 31.91
CA GLU A 102 10.19 -19.68 32.25
C GLU A 102 9.48 -20.26 31.01
N GLU A 103 9.04 -21.53 31.11
CA GLU A 103 8.28 -22.19 30.04
C GLU A 103 6.90 -21.54 29.86
N ALA A 104 6.75 -20.78 28.78
CA ALA A 104 5.47 -20.18 28.38
C ALA A 104 4.72 -21.08 27.38
N PRO A 105 3.37 -20.99 27.31
CA PRO A 105 2.57 -21.81 26.39
C PRO A 105 3.01 -21.63 24.92
N PRO A 106 3.11 -22.71 24.14
CA PRO A 106 3.46 -22.60 22.73
C PRO A 106 2.36 -21.91 21.93
N MET A 107 2.76 -20.91 21.14
CA MET A 107 1.93 -20.08 20.28
C MET A 107 2.34 -20.28 18.81
N ASP A 108 2.82 -19.24 18.11
CA ASP A 108 3.18 -19.31 16.69
C ASP A 108 4.65 -19.74 16.47
N GLU A 109 5.59 -19.11 17.19
CA GLU A 109 7.03 -19.38 17.10
C GLU A 109 7.61 -19.70 18.48
N GLY A 110 7.43 -20.95 18.92
CA GLY A 110 7.68 -21.30 20.32
C GLY A 110 6.66 -20.57 21.20
N PRO A 111 7.07 -19.89 22.29
CA PRO A 111 6.14 -19.12 23.13
C PRO A 111 5.78 -17.73 22.59
N PHE A 112 6.28 -17.34 21.41
CA PHE A 112 6.12 -15.98 20.86
C PHE A 112 4.99 -15.87 19.83
N LEU A 113 4.39 -14.67 19.74
CA LEU A 113 3.37 -14.28 18.77
C LEU A 113 3.98 -13.81 17.44
N LYS A 114 3.23 -13.93 16.34
CA LYS A 114 3.62 -13.34 15.05
C LYS A 114 3.84 -11.83 15.10
N ASP A 115 3.09 -11.12 15.93
CA ASP A 115 3.24 -9.67 16.04
C ASP A 115 4.48 -9.28 16.86
N GLU A 116 4.91 -10.09 17.84
CA GLU A 116 6.20 -9.94 18.52
C GLU A 116 7.39 -10.15 17.56
N ARG A 117 7.28 -11.12 16.64
CA ARG A 117 8.26 -11.31 15.55
C ARG A 117 8.36 -10.07 14.65
N LYS A 118 7.23 -9.45 14.31
CA LYS A 118 7.24 -8.19 13.55
C LYS A 118 7.83 -7.05 14.37
N LEU A 119 7.54 -7.00 15.67
CA LEU A 119 8.02 -5.97 16.59
C LEU A 119 9.55 -6.00 16.71
N ILE A 120 10.15 -7.16 17.00
CA ILE A 120 11.62 -7.29 17.09
C ILE A 120 12.31 -6.95 15.77
N ASN A 121 11.74 -7.37 14.63
CA ASN A 121 12.27 -7.03 13.32
C ASN A 121 12.19 -5.53 13.03
N THR A 122 11.09 -4.88 13.44
CA THR A 122 10.92 -3.42 13.29
C THR A 122 11.92 -2.66 14.17
N ILE A 123 12.17 -3.12 15.40
CA ILE A 123 13.16 -2.53 16.31
C ILE A 123 14.57 -2.71 15.73
N ALA A 124 14.92 -3.89 15.23
CA ALA A 124 16.21 -4.16 14.59
C ALA A 124 16.42 -3.29 13.33
N GLU A 125 15.40 -3.12 12.49
CA GLU A 125 15.45 -2.25 11.31
C GLU A 125 15.64 -0.76 11.71
N ARG A 126 14.90 -0.28 12.72
CA ARG A 126 15.03 1.09 13.22
C ARG A 126 16.40 1.37 13.83
N LEU A 127 16.93 0.44 14.61
CA LEU A 127 18.27 0.55 15.20
C LEU A 127 19.35 0.55 14.10
N GLY A 128 19.24 -0.33 13.10
CA GLY A 128 20.13 -0.35 11.94
C GLY A 128 20.12 0.98 11.17
N LEU A 129 18.93 1.56 10.95
CA LEU A 129 18.76 2.87 10.32
C LEU A 129 19.36 4.02 11.16
N HIS A 130 19.18 4.00 12.48
CA HIS A 130 19.74 5.02 13.37
C HIS A 130 21.27 4.94 13.43
N LEU A 131 21.84 3.74 13.52
CA LEU A 131 23.29 3.53 13.48
C LEU A 131 23.87 4.02 12.15
N LEU A 132 23.20 3.78 11.03
CA LEU A 132 23.59 4.36 9.73
C LEU A 132 23.57 5.90 9.77
N HIS A 133 22.53 6.50 10.38
CA HIS A 133 22.42 7.95 10.50
C HIS A 133 23.48 8.56 11.44
N GLN A 134 23.84 7.89 12.53
CA GLN A 134 24.95 8.33 13.38
C GLN A 134 26.31 8.11 12.74
N GLN A 135 26.52 7.02 11.99
CA GLN A 135 27.73 6.83 11.18
C GLN A 135 27.85 7.97 10.16
N LEU A 136 26.76 8.33 9.50
CA LEU A 136 26.69 9.50 8.64
C LEU A 136 27.10 10.77 9.40
N LYS A 137 26.45 11.07 10.53
CA LYS A 137 26.71 12.27 11.34
C LYS A 137 28.14 12.33 11.89
N ASN A 138 28.69 11.22 12.40
CA ASN A 138 30.06 11.15 12.92
C ASN A 138 31.11 11.25 11.79
N VAL A 139 30.80 10.76 10.59
CA VAL A 139 31.64 11.00 9.41
C VAL A 139 31.57 12.47 9.01
N PHE A 140 30.38 13.10 9.01
CA PHE A 140 30.23 14.54 8.80
C PHE A 140 31.00 15.38 9.84
N GLU A 141 30.97 15.03 11.13
CA GLU A 141 31.66 15.77 12.20
C GLU A 141 33.18 15.52 12.23
N LYS A 142 33.64 14.28 11.99
CA LYS A 142 35.08 13.97 11.92
C LYS A 142 35.75 14.50 10.65
N GLN A 143 35.04 14.57 9.52
CA GLN A 143 35.53 15.23 8.29
C GLN A 143 35.39 16.75 8.31
N SER A 144 34.63 17.32 9.26
CA SER A 144 34.66 18.75 9.53
C SER A 144 35.89 19.19 10.33
N GLN A 145 36.61 18.26 10.98
CA GLN A 145 37.80 18.54 11.80
C GLN A 145 39.11 17.94 11.24
N ALA A 146 39.06 16.93 10.38
CA ALA A 146 40.21 16.40 9.67
C ALA A 146 40.02 16.57 8.16
N ASP A 147 40.97 17.29 7.54
CA ASP A 147 41.10 17.64 6.13
C ASP A 147 40.35 18.91 5.67
N THR A 148 40.98 20.04 5.98
CA THR A 148 40.88 21.30 5.23
C THR A 148 41.61 21.21 3.89
N GLU A 149 41.31 20.19 3.07
CA GLU A 149 41.68 20.17 1.65
C GLU A 149 40.47 19.71 0.80
N HIS A 150 39.64 20.69 0.46
CA HIS A 150 38.88 20.79 -0.80
C HIS A 150 38.08 19.56 -1.27
N LYS A 151 37.31 18.89 -0.42
CA LYS A 151 36.16 18.10 -0.93
C LYS A 151 34.88 18.89 -0.79
N LYS A 152 34.18 19.09 -1.91
CA LYS A 152 32.93 19.86 -1.95
C LYS A 152 31.82 19.08 -1.24
N GLU A 153 30.94 19.73 -0.47
CA GLU A 153 29.91 19.02 0.31
C GLU A 153 29.01 18.10 -0.53
N TRP A 154 28.66 18.52 -1.75
CA TRP A 154 27.90 17.69 -2.69
C TRP A 154 28.74 16.52 -3.23
N GLU A 155 30.04 16.69 -3.40
CA GLU A 155 30.97 15.65 -3.88
C GLU A 155 31.08 14.50 -2.86
N VAL A 156 31.05 14.82 -1.56
CA VAL A 156 30.94 13.83 -0.48
C VAL A 156 29.65 13.02 -0.59
N ILE A 157 28.53 13.69 -0.89
CA ILE A 157 27.23 13.02 -1.09
C ILE A 157 27.26 12.12 -2.33
N LEU A 158 27.85 12.57 -3.45
CA LEU A 158 27.96 11.74 -4.65
C LEU A 158 28.90 10.54 -4.44
N ASP A 159 30.03 10.73 -3.77
CA ASP A 159 30.97 9.65 -3.42
C ASP A 159 30.29 8.58 -2.57
N MET A 160 29.51 9.00 -1.57
CA MET A 160 28.73 8.09 -0.74
C MET A 160 27.65 7.38 -1.56
N LEU A 161 26.89 8.11 -2.39
CA LEU A 161 25.85 7.50 -3.24
C LEU A 161 26.44 6.55 -4.28
N ARG A 162 27.64 6.83 -4.79
CA ARG A 162 28.36 5.95 -5.72
C ARG A 162 28.66 4.60 -5.07
N GLN A 163 29.00 4.57 -3.79
CA GLN A 163 29.31 3.35 -3.04
C GLN A 163 28.03 2.64 -2.54
N THR A 164 27.05 3.40 -2.05
CA THR A 164 25.86 2.86 -1.37
C THR A 164 24.69 2.59 -2.31
N ASN A 165 24.45 3.45 -3.31
CA ASN A 165 23.34 3.34 -4.25
C ASN A 165 23.62 4.05 -5.58
N PRO A 166 24.45 3.45 -6.48
CA PRO A 166 24.83 4.09 -7.74
C PRO A 166 23.63 4.35 -8.67
N LYS A 167 22.53 3.60 -8.52
CA LYS A 167 21.28 3.84 -9.28
C LYS A 167 20.57 5.11 -8.82
N LEU A 168 20.61 5.45 -7.53
CA LEU A 168 20.09 6.72 -7.03
C LEU A 168 20.92 7.90 -7.54
N LEU A 169 22.26 7.78 -7.53
CA LEU A 169 23.16 8.78 -8.09
C LEU A 169 22.82 9.12 -9.55
N ILE A 170 22.68 8.11 -10.41
CA ILE A 170 22.33 8.32 -11.83
C ILE A 170 20.97 9.02 -11.96
N ARG A 171 19.97 8.65 -11.15
CA ARG A 171 18.64 9.28 -11.17
C ARG A 171 18.67 10.74 -10.71
N LEU A 172 19.41 11.05 -9.66
CA LEU A 172 19.59 12.43 -9.18
C LEU A 172 20.32 13.28 -10.23
N SER A 173 21.33 12.72 -10.88
CA SER A 173 22.09 13.38 -11.95
C SER A 173 21.19 13.74 -13.12
N ARG A 174 20.32 12.83 -13.58
CA ARG A 174 19.31 13.13 -14.61
C ARG A 174 18.38 14.27 -14.21
N LYS A 175 17.89 14.24 -12.96
CA LYS A 175 17.03 15.31 -12.45
C LYS A 175 17.78 16.65 -12.39
N MET A 176 19.07 16.63 -12.03
CA MET A 176 19.90 17.83 -11.99
C MET A 176 20.12 18.43 -13.38
N VAL A 177 20.48 17.64 -14.39
CA VAL A 177 20.61 18.15 -15.77
C VAL A 177 19.29 18.75 -16.26
N ASN A 178 18.18 18.04 -16.09
CA ASN A 178 16.87 18.56 -16.49
C ASN A 178 16.54 19.89 -15.79
N TYR A 179 16.85 20.00 -14.50
CA TYR A 179 16.66 21.22 -13.74
C TYR A 179 17.54 22.37 -14.28
N LEU A 180 18.82 22.11 -14.56
CA LEU A 180 19.74 23.10 -15.11
C LEU A 180 19.30 23.60 -16.49
N CYS A 181 18.86 22.70 -17.36
CA CYS A 181 18.29 23.05 -18.67
C CYS A 181 17.05 23.94 -18.50
N TRP A 182 16.12 23.58 -17.61
CA TRP A 182 14.93 24.41 -17.34
C TRP A 182 15.26 25.79 -16.77
N THR A 183 16.38 25.92 -16.05
CA THR A 183 16.87 27.22 -15.56
C THR A 183 17.65 28.02 -16.61
N GLY A 184 17.84 27.49 -17.83
CA GLY A 184 18.48 28.18 -18.96
C GLY A 184 20.00 28.06 -19.00
N VAL A 185 20.60 27.06 -18.35
CA VAL A 185 22.05 26.83 -18.36
C VAL A 185 22.47 26.14 -19.66
N LYS A 186 23.01 26.90 -20.62
CA LYS A 186 23.41 26.38 -21.95
C LYS A 186 24.38 25.19 -21.90
N LYS A 187 25.37 25.22 -21.00
CA LYS A 187 26.31 24.10 -20.84
C LYS A 187 25.62 22.79 -20.42
N ALA A 188 24.44 22.86 -19.80
CA ALA A 188 23.67 21.68 -19.41
C ALA A 188 22.92 21.04 -20.60
N GLU A 189 22.64 21.81 -21.66
CA GLU A 189 22.03 21.29 -22.90
C GLU A 189 22.99 20.31 -23.58
N GLU A 190 24.27 20.68 -23.74
CA GLU A 190 25.32 19.79 -24.27
C GLU A 190 25.50 18.51 -23.42
N LEU A 191 25.37 18.62 -22.09
CA LEU A 191 25.40 17.45 -21.21
C LEU A 191 24.16 16.57 -21.34
N LEU A 192 22.98 17.15 -21.56
CA LEU A 192 21.73 16.40 -21.79
C LEU A 192 21.85 15.52 -23.04
N GLU A 193 22.47 16.03 -24.12
CA GLU A 193 22.74 15.28 -25.35
C GLU A 193 23.72 14.12 -25.11
N ARG A 194 24.72 14.30 -24.25
CA ARG A 194 25.64 13.22 -23.84
C ARG A 194 24.97 12.22 -22.89
N PHE A 195 24.01 12.66 -22.07
CA PHE A 195 23.30 11.82 -21.11
C PHE A 195 22.16 11.00 -21.75
N GLY A 196 21.58 11.49 -22.83
CA GLY A 196 20.53 10.82 -23.61
C GLY A 196 20.95 10.65 -25.06
N SER A 197 21.07 9.40 -25.52
CA SER A 197 21.45 9.06 -26.91
C SER A 197 20.42 9.47 -27.99
N ALA A 198 19.41 10.26 -27.62
CA ALA A 198 18.26 10.68 -28.42
C ALA A 198 18.36 12.10 -28.99
N PHE A 199 19.41 12.86 -28.68
CA PHE A 199 19.62 14.21 -29.20
C PHE A 199 20.91 14.28 -30.05
N HIS A 200 20.84 14.91 -31.22
CA HIS A 200 22.00 15.36 -31.97
C HIS A 200 21.67 16.62 -32.79
N ASP A 201 22.64 17.55 -32.83
CA ASP A 201 22.78 18.80 -33.58
C ASP A 201 21.51 19.67 -33.67
N GLU A 202 21.52 20.78 -32.93
CA GLU A 202 20.55 21.91 -32.97
C GLU A 202 19.32 21.82 -32.06
N GLY A 203 19.27 20.90 -31.09
CA GLY A 203 18.26 20.95 -30.03
C GLY A 203 16.83 20.60 -30.45
N GLU A 204 16.64 20.04 -31.65
CA GLU A 204 15.36 19.46 -32.07
C GLU A 204 15.32 17.95 -31.79
N LEU A 205 14.27 17.51 -31.10
CA LEU A 205 13.90 16.09 -30.99
C LEU A 205 13.47 15.60 -32.37
N ILE A 206 14.35 14.94 -33.10
CA ILE A 206 13.92 14.19 -34.27
C ILE A 206 13.20 12.93 -33.78
N ASP A 207 11.87 12.89 -33.95
CA ASP A 207 11.01 11.71 -33.79
C ASP A 207 11.28 10.70 -34.93
N GLU A 208 12.55 10.35 -35.12
CA GLU A 208 12.94 9.30 -36.03
C GLU A 208 12.51 7.96 -35.40
N ASN A 209 11.65 7.23 -36.10
CA ASN A 209 11.18 5.90 -35.72
C ASN A 209 12.30 4.84 -35.82
N LYS A 210 13.43 5.07 -35.13
CA LYS A 210 14.61 4.19 -35.05
C LYS A 210 15.07 4.06 -33.59
N PRO A 211 15.60 2.89 -33.19
CA PRO A 211 16.09 2.68 -31.84
C PRO A 211 17.42 3.42 -31.62
N PHE A 212 17.53 4.14 -30.50
CA PHE A 212 18.78 4.77 -30.07
C PHE A 212 19.73 3.76 -29.38
N LYS A 213 21.04 4.02 -29.44
CA LYS A 213 22.06 3.17 -28.81
C LYS A 213 22.04 3.33 -27.29
N LYS A 214 22.25 2.23 -26.56
CA LYS A 214 22.33 2.23 -25.10
C LYS A 214 23.73 2.70 -24.63
N SER A 215 23.77 3.70 -23.75
CA SER A 215 25.00 4.11 -23.05
C SER A 215 25.31 3.16 -21.88
N SER A 216 26.59 2.98 -21.54
CA SER A 216 27.00 2.09 -20.44
C SER A 216 26.86 2.77 -19.06
N ASP A 217 26.61 1.99 -18.00
CA ASP A 217 26.39 2.54 -16.66
C ASP A 217 27.65 3.20 -16.06
N SER A 218 28.86 2.80 -16.48
CA SER A 218 30.11 3.42 -16.03
C SER A 218 30.28 4.84 -16.55
N ASP A 219 29.87 5.09 -17.80
CA ASP A 219 29.97 6.41 -18.45
C ASP A 219 28.99 7.40 -17.80
N LEU A 220 27.83 6.91 -17.36
CA LEU A 220 26.81 7.72 -16.68
C LEU A 220 27.24 8.18 -15.28
N VAL A 221 28.07 7.40 -14.58
CA VAL A 221 28.61 7.79 -13.28
C VAL A 221 29.69 8.84 -13.44
N SER A 222 30.59 8.75 -14.43
CA SER A 222 31.55 9.85 -14.67
C SER A 222 30.86 11.14 -15.07
N LEU A 223 29.83 11.05 -15.93
CA LEU A 223 29.01 12.21 -16.31
C LEU A 223 28.29 12.83 -15.11
N SER A 224 27.97 12.07 -14.05
CA SER A 224 27.32 12.63 -12.86
C SER A 224 28.13 13.73 -12.19
N TYR A 225 29.44 13.57 -12.05
CA TYR A 225 30.29 14.59 -11.41
C TYR A 225 30.34 15.86 -12.26
N GLU A 226 30.51 15.73 -13.58
CA GLU A 226 30.48 16.87 -14.52
C GLU A 226 29.19 17.70 -14.37
N ILE A 227 28.04 17.05 -14.17
CA ILE A 227 26.74 17.72 -14.01
C ILE A 227 26.70 18.58 -12.75
N PHE A 228 27.19 18.06 -11.62
CA PHE A 228 27.14 18.78 -10.36
C PHE A 228 28.22 19.88 -10.28
N GLU A 229 29.33 19.74 -11.01
CA GLU A 229 30.27 20.86 -11.22
C GLU A 229 29.61 22.02 -11.97
N ILE A 230 28.87 21.75 -13.05
CA ILE A 230 28.12 22.78 -13.76
C ILE A 230 27.00 23.35 -12.88
N ALA A 231 26.37 22.52 -12.04
CA ALA A 231 25.38 22.99 -11.08
C ALA A 231 25.98 24.01 -10.11
N GLU A 232 27.18 23.76 -9.59
CA GLU A 232 27.89 24.67 -8.68
C GLU A 232 28.27 26.00 -9.35
N GLU A 233 28.68 25.98 -10.62
CA GLU A 233 28.96 27.21 -11.37
C GLU A 233 27.73 28.14 -11.51
N ASN A 234 26.52 27.58 -11.46
CA ASN A 234 25.28 28.29 -11.82
C ASN A 234 24.26 28.39 -10.67
N LEU A 235 24.40 27.61 -9.60
CA LEU A 235 23.48 27.53 -8.46
C LEU A 235 24.23 27.70 -7.13
N THR A 236 23.52 28.21 -6.13
CA THR A 236 24.02 28.24 -4.75
C THR A 236 24.07 26.83 -4.16
N LEU A 237 25.04 26.56 -3.28
CA LEU A 237 25.17 25.27 -2.58
C LEU A 237 23.87 24.82 -1.91
N ASP A 238 23.17 25.73 -1.22
CA ASP A 238 21.87 25.44 -0.59
C ASP A 238 20.82 24.92 -1.58
N LYS A 239 20.80 25.43 -2.82
CA LYS A 239 19.84 24.98 -3.83
C LYS A 239 20.16 23.57 -4.32
N ILE A 240 21.44 23.26 -4.49
CA ILE A 240 21.90 21.93 -4.89
C ILE A 240 21.53 20.90 -3.81
N LEU A 241 21.84 21.20 -2.55
CA LEU A 241 21.53 20.32 -1.41
C LEU A 241 20.02 20.13 -1.23
N ASN A 242 19.23 21.22 -1.32
CA ASN A 242 17.77 21.14 -1.25
C ASN A 242 17.18 20.26 -2.37
N ASN A 243 17.70 20.38 -3.60
CA ASN A 243 17.27 19.54 -4.72
C ASN A 243 17.63 18.06 -4.50
N ILE A 244 18.85 17.76 -4.05
CA ILE A 244 19.28 16.40 -3.72
C ILE A 244 18.38 15.81 -2.63
N GLN A 245 18.14 16.55 -1.54
CA GLN A 245 17.29 16.11 -0.43
C GLN A 245 15.85 15.86 -0.90
N LYS A 246 15.26 16.82 -1.64
CA LYS A 246 13.91 16.70 -2.20
C LYS A 246 13.77 15.46 -3.07
N TRP A 247 14.68 15.27 -4.03
CA TRP A 247 14.60 14.13 -4.95
C TRP A 247 14.92 12.79 -4.29
N THR A 248 15.71 12.78 -3.22
CA THR A 248 15.95 11.59 -2.40
C THR A 248 14.69 11.21 -1.61
N LYS A 249 13.99 12.19 -1.03
CA LYS A 249 12.67 11.97 -0.40
C LYS A 249 11.65 11.45 -1.42
N GLU A 250 11.61 12.02 -2.62
CA GLU A 250 10.74 11.54 -3.69
C GLU A 250 11.06 10.09 -4.09
N ASP A 251 12.35 9.71 -4.16
CA ASP A 251 12.75 8.34 -4.49
C ASP A 251 12.26 7.31 -3.47
N ARG A 252 12.17 7.71 -2.19
CA ARG A 252 11.60 6.87 -1.13
C ARG A 252 10.14 6.54 -1.36
N SER A 253 9.38 7.36 -2.10
CA SER A 253 8.02 7.03 -2.54
C SER A 253 7.97 6.14 -3.80
N GLY A 254 9.14 5.70 -4.29
CA GLY A 254 9.34 4.82 -5.44
C GLY A 254 8.52 3.54 -5.39
N PHE A 255 8.44 2.94 -4.20
CA PHE A 255 7.77 1.64 -4.01
C PHE A 255 6.28 1.71 -4.32
N LEU A 256 5.59 2.81 -3.97
CA LEU A 256 4.15 2.94 -4.17
C LEU A 256 3.82 3.02 -5.66
N SER A 257 4.55 3.85 -6.42
CA SER A 257 4.41 3.89 -7.88
C SER A 257 4.71 2.55 -8.51
N LYS A 258 5.77 1.85 -8.07
CA LYS A 258 6.13 0.53 -8.60
C LYS A 258 5.01 -0.50 -8.41
N VAL A 259 4.36 -0.52 -7.24
CA VAL A 259 3.25 -1.45 -6.97
C VAL A 259 2.00 -1.07 -7.76
N LEU A 260 1.67 0.23 -7.86
CA LEU A 260 0.46 0.67 -8.57
C LEU A 260 0.59 0.56 -10.11
N GLU A 261 1.78 0.74 -10.67
CA GLU A 261 2.05 0.63 -12.11
C GLU A 261 2.28 -0.83 -12.56
N ASN A 262 2.64 -1.73 -11.63
CA ASN A 262 2.80 -3.14 -11.94
C ASN A 262 1.44 -3.84 -12.00
N MET A 263 1.03 -4.23 -13.21
CA MET A 263 -0.22 -4.98 -13.42
C MET A 263 -0.27 -6.33 -12.69
N GLY A 264 0.89 -6.92 -12.38
CA GLY A 264 0.97 -8.16 -11.61
C GLY A 264 0.80 -7.99 -10.09
N SER A 265 0.71 -6.76 -9.58
CA SER A 265 0.48 -6.53 -8.15
C SER A 265 -0.98 -6.74 -7.77
N SER A 266 -1.22 -7.53 -6.74
CA SER A 266 -2.56 -7.80 -6.21
C SER A 266 -3.11 -6.62 -5.39
N LEU A 267 -4.41 -6.63 -5.10
CA LEU A 267 -5.03 -5.64 -4.22
C LEU A 267 -4.43 -5.67 -2.81
N GLN A 268 -3.99 -6.84 -2.34
CA GLN A 268 -3.29 -6.98 -1.06
C GLN A 268 -1.92 -6.29 -1.08
N ASP A 269 -1.16 -6.41 -2.18
CA ASP A 269 0.11 -5.69 -2.35
C ASP A 269 -0.11 -4.17 -2.36
N ILE A 270 -1.17 -3.73 -3.03
CA ILE A 270 -1.59 -2.32 -3.06
C ILE A 270 -1.94 -1.85 -1.65
N ASN A 271 -2.73 -2.62 -0.89
CA ASN A 271 -3.09 -2.28 0.49
C ASN A 271 -1.84 -2.16 1.38
N ASN A 272 -0.95 -3.14 1.34
CA ASN A 272 0.31 -3.11 2.10
C ASN A 272 1.18 -1.91 1.73
N ALA A 273 1.22 -1.54 0.45
CA ALA A 273 1.96 -0.36 0.00
C ALA A 273 1.34 0.95 0.51
N ILE A 274 0.00 1.04 0.56
CA ILE A 274 -0.70 2.23 1.06
C ILE A 274 -0.58 2.36 2.57
N GLU A 275 -0.68 1.25 3.31
CA GLU A 275 -0.43 1.22 4.75
C GLU A 275 1.01 1.68 5.05
N ARG A 276 2.00 1.12 4.34
CA ARG A 276 3.40 1.54 4.44
C ARG A 276 3.56 3.04 4.13
N TYR A 277 2.89 3.55 3.11
CA TYR A 277 2.89 4.96 2.78
C TYR A 277 2.31 5.80 3.92
N HIS A 278 1.18 5.40 4.51
CA HIS A 278 0.54 6.13 5.60
C HIS A 278 1.39 6.17 6.88
N HIS A 279 2.14 5.10 7.17
CA HIS A 279 3.09 5.08 8.28
C HIS A 279 4.34 5.94 8.03
N LEU A 280 4.79 6.07 6.78
CA LEU A 280 5.99 6.84 6.42
C LEU A 280 5.70 8.33 6.11
N ALA A 281 4.47 8.66 5.71
CA ALA A 281 4.09 9.98 5.23
C ALA A 281 4.21 11.12 6.26
N PRO A 282 3.84 10.96 7.54
CA PRO A 282 3.82 12.06 8.51
C PRO A 282 5.19 12.66 8.84
N GLN A 283 6.29 12.00 8.47
CA GLN A 283 7.62 12.36 8.94
C GLN A 283 8.65 12.59 7.82
N MET A 284 8.52 11.98 6.62
CA MET A 284 9.63 12.01 5.63
C MET A 284 9.27 11.96 4.13
N LEU A 285 8.00 11.92 3.74
CA LEU A 285 7.62 11.87 2.31
C LEU A 285 7.06 13.21 1.84
N GLU A 286 7.85 13.93 1.05
CA GLU A 286 7.37 15.04 0.23
C GLU A 286 7.16 14.51 -1.20
N LEU A 287 5.92 14.56 -1.68
CA LEU A 287 5.59 14.22 -3.06
C LEU A 287 5.54 15.51 -3.89
N SER A 288 6.14 15.49 -5.08
CA SER A 288 5.86 16.53 -6.08
C SER A 288 4.41 16.40 -6.58
N GLU A 289 3.84 17.53 -7.00
CA GLU A 289 2.45 17.58 -7.51
C GLU A 289 2.23 16.59 -8.67
N ALA A 290 3.21 16.48 -9.59
CA ALA A 290 3.15 15.53 -10.70
C ALA A 290 3.10 14.08 -10.21
N ARG A 291 3.87 13.74 -9.18
CA ARG A 291 3.93 12.39 -8.64
C ARG A 291 2.67 12.05 -7.85
N GLU A 292 2.18 12.97 -7.04
CA GLU A 292 0.91 12.82 -6.34
C GLU A 292 -0.25 12.63 -7.31
N LYS A 293 -0.31 13.43 -8.39
CA LYS A 293 -1.31 13.26 -9.45
C LYS A 293 -1.19 11.90 -10.13
N GLY A 294 0.03 11.45 -10.42
CA GLY A 294 0.28 10.12 -10.99
C GLY A 294 -0.22 8.98 -10.09
N LEU A 295 0.09 9.06 -8.79
CA LEU A 295 -0.38 8.11 -7.79
C LEU A 295 -1.90 8.10 -7.68
N ARG A 296 -2.54 9.27 -7.58
CA ARG A 296 -4.02 9.39 -7.55
C ARG A 296 -4.66 8.70 -8.75
N VAL A 297 -4.17 8.98 -9.95
CA VAL A 297 -4.68 8.37 -11.19
C VAL A 297 -4.46 6.85 -11.19
N ALA A 298 -3.29 6.38 -10.78
CA ALA A 298 -3.00 4.94 -10.73
C ALA A 298 -3.90 4.21 -9.73
N MET A 299 -4.15 4.77 -8.55
CA MET A 299 -5.07 4.20 -7.56
C MET A 299 -6.51 4.14 -8.07
N ILE A 300 -7.01 5.23 -8.67
CA ILE A 300 -8.34 5.26 -9.29
C ILE A 300 -8.46 4.14 -10.33
N ARG A 301 -7.46 4.00 -11.21
CA ARG A 301 -7.42 2.96 -12.25
C ARG A 301 -7.41 1.54 -11.69
N ARG A 302 -6.60 1.29 -10.66
CA ARG A 302 -6.42 -0.06 -10.09
C ARG A 302 -7.61 -0.50 -9.22
N ILE A 303 -8.25 0.42 -8.51
CA ILE A 303 -9.27 0.08 -7.49
C ILE A 303 -10.70 0.36 -7.98
N LEU A 304 -10.91 1.43 -8.74
CA LEU A 304 -12.25 1.92 -9.07
C LEU A 304 -12.62 1.66 -10.53
N THR A 305 -11.97 2.36 -11.46
CA THR A 305 -12.32 2.34 -12.88
C THR A 305 -11.19 2.89 -13.75
N ASP A 306 -11.09 2.36 -14.97
CA ASP A 306 -10.18 2.76 -16.03
C ASP A 306 -10.79 3.77 -17.01
N GLN A 307 -12.04 4.17 -16.81
CA GLN A 307 -12.73 5.16 -17.64
C GLN A 307 -12.09 6.55 -17.52
N SER A 308 -11.68 7.12 -18.66
CA SER A 308 -11.01 8.43 -18.73
C SER A 308 -11.84 9.54 -18.11
N ASP A 309 -13.13 9.59 -18.42
CA ASP A 309 -14.00 10.69 -18.01
C ASP A 309 -14.18 10.71 -16.49
N TYR A 310 -14.33 9.54 -15.86
CA TYR A 310 -14.36 9.40 -14.41
C TYR A 310 -13.01 9.85 -13.80
N ILE A 311 -11.89 9.35 -14.33
CA ILE A 311 -10.55 9.66 -13.81
C ILE A 311 -10.27 11.16 -13.87
N ASP A 312 -10.69 11.83 -14.96
CA ASP A 312 -10.45 13.26 -15.17
C ASP A 312 -11.15 14.16 -14.17
N ILE A 313 -12.30 13.71 -13.67
CA ILE A 313 -13.04 14.34 -12.58
C ILE A 313 -12.42 13.93 -11.24
N ALA A 314 -12.31 12.62 -10.99
CA ALA A 314 -11.92 12.06 -9.69
C ALA A 314 -10.53 12.51 -9.22
N LYS A 315 -9.56 12.67 -10.12
CA LYS A 315 -8.20 13.13 -9.76
C LYS A 315 -8.15 14.52 -9.10
N ARG A 316 -9.24 15.30 -9.18
CA ARG A 316 -9.37 16.64 -8.57
C ARG A 316 -9.91 16.59 -7.14
N PHE A 317 -10.53 15.49 -6.74
CA PHE A 317 -11.26 15.35 -5.47
C PHE A 317 -10.73 14.25 -4.56
N VAL A 318 -10.04 13.27 -5.12
CA VAL A 318 -9.54 12.09 -4.39
C VAL A 318 -8.07 12.27 -4.03
N ASP A 319 -7.71 11.97 -2.79
CA ASP A 319 -6.33 11.94 -2.31
C ASP A 319 -5.90 10.51 -1.94
N VAL A 320 -4.59 10.29 -1.79
CA VAL A 320 -4.03 8.96 -1.45
C VAL A 320 -4.61 8.42 -0.14
N ASN A 321 -4.80 9.29 0.86
CA ASN A 321 -5.36 8.91 2.16
C ASN A 321 -6.84 8.48 2.08
N SER A 322 -7.60 8.99 1.12
CA SER A 322 -9.02 8.63 0.92
C SER A 322 -9.20 7.13 0.60
N PHE A 323 -8.18 6.49 0.01
CA PHE A 323 -8.22 5.06 -0.31
C PHE A 323 -7.97 4.16 0.90
N ASN A 324 -7.33 4.65 1.96
CA ASN A 324 -7.05 3.84 3.15
C ASN A 324 -8.37 3.43 3.85
N GLU A 325 -9.30 4.38 4.02
CA GLU A 325 -10.64 4.07 4.56
C GLU A 325 -11.39 3.07 3.67
N LEU A 326 -11.27 3.21 2.34
CA LEU A 326 -11.94 2.36 1.38
C LEU A 326 -11.41 0.92 1.43
N LEU A 327 -10.09 0.73 1.40
CA LEU A 327 -9.45 -0.59 1.35
C LEU A 327 -9.77 -1.44 2.58
N ASN A 328 -9.89 -0.82 3.75
CA ASN A 328 -10.30 -1.50 4.99
C ASN A 328 -11.74 -2.05 4.96
N LYS A 329 -12.53 -1.71 3.93
CA LYS A 329 -13.91 -2.15 3.74
C LYS A 329 -14.09 -2.99 2.47
N ILE A 330 -12.99 -3.42 1.84
CA ILE A 330 -13.02 -4.28 0.65
C ILE A 330 -12.81 -5.74 1.07
N ILE A 331 -13.67 -6.61 0.55
CA ILE A 331 -13.58 -8.06 0.60
C ILE A 331 -13.10 -8.52 -0.78
N SER A 332 -11.98 -9.21 -0.84
CA SER A 332 -11.42 -9.68 -2.11
C SER A 332 -10.95 -11.13 -2.01
N PRO A 333 -10.96 -11.88 -3.12
CA PRO A 333 -10.23 -13.13 -3.23
C PRO A 333 -8.73 -12.96 -2.95
N VAL A 334 -8.06 -14.08 -2.66
CA VAL A 334 -6.59 -14.11 -2.55
C VAL A 334 -6.00 -13.83 -3.94
N GLY A 335 -5.05 -12.91 -4.03
CA GLY A 335 -4.44 -12.53 -5.31
C GLY A 335 -5.36 -11.71 -6.22
N SER A 336 -6.41 -11.08 -5.67
CA SER A 336 -7.36 -10.27 -6.44
C SER A 336 -6.71 -9.12 -7.19
N HIS A 337 -7.18 -8.87 -8.41
CA HIS A 337 -6.86 -7.70 -9.24
C HIS A 337 -8.10 -6.90 -9.66
N GLY A 338 -9.29 -7.31 -9.18
CA GLY A 338 -10.58 -6.73 -9.50
C GLY A 338 -10.79 -5.33 -8.93
N LYS A 339 -11.78 -4.64 -9.50
CA LYS A 339 -12.18 -3.28 -9.13
C LYS A 339 -13.51 -3.31 -8.35
N LEU A 340 -14.01 -2.14 -7.92
CA LEU A 340 -15.27 -2.04 -7.18
C LEU A 340 -16.52 -1.79 -8.04
N GLY A 341 -16.34 -1.44 -9.32
CA GLY A 341 -17.40 -1.14 -10.27
C GLY A 341 -18.04 0.24 -10.16
N GLY A 342 -18.96 0.53 -11.09
CA GLY A 342 -19.51 1.85 -11.38
C GLY A 342 -20.20 2.50 -10.18
N LYS A 343 -21.20 1.84 -9.58
CA LYS A 343 -21.95 2.41 -8.45
C LYS A 343 -21.07 2.68 -7.24
N SER A 344 -20.17 1.75 -6.92
CA SER A 344 -19.19 1.93 -5.84
C SER A 344 -18.27 3.11 -6.12
N ALA A 345 -17.76 3.23 -7.35
CA ALA A 345 -16.91 4.33 -7.78
C ALA A 345 -17.65 5.67 -7.75
N GLY A 346 -18.90 5.72 -8.21
CA GLY A 346 -19.75 6.90 -8.19
C GLY A 346 -20.02 7.38 -6.75
N LEU A 347 -20.42 6.46 -5.86
CA LEU A 347 -20.64 6.77 -4.45
C LEU A 347 -19.35 7.25 -3.76
N PHE A 348 -18.22 6.59 -4.04
CA PHE A 348 -16.92 7.01 -3.51
C PHE A 348 -16.55 8.42 -3.96
N LEU A 349 -16.70 8.74 -5.26
CA LEU A 349 -16.40 10.07 -5.77
C LEU A 349 -17.30 11.15 -5.17
N ALA A 350 -18.61 10.88 -5.09
CA ALA A 350 -19.57 11.79 -4.49
C ALA A 350 -19.21 12.09 -3.03
N ASN A 351 -18.82 11.07 -2.25
CA ASN A 351 -18.34 11.24 -0.88
C ASN A 351 -17.13 12.19 -0.81
N GLN A 352 -16.12 11.98 -1.65
CA GLN A 352 -14.92 12.82 -1.64
C GLN A 352 -15.23 14.26 -2.05
N MET A 353 -16.13 14.47 -3.02
CA MET A 353 -16.59 15.81 -3.39
C MET A 353 -17.29 16.50 -2.21
N ILE A 354 -18.21 15.81 -1.53
CA ILE A 354 -18.93 16.35 -0.37
C ILE A 354 -17.94 16.71 0.72
N LYS A 355 -17.07 15.77 1.15
CA LYS A 355 -16.05 16.01 2.19
C LYS A 355 -15.17 17.22 1.88
N LYS A 356 -14.75 17.39 0.61
CA LYS A 356 -13.89 18.50 0.20
C LYS A 356 -14.59 19.86 0.32
N TYR A 357 -15.88 19.92 0.00
CA TYR A 357 -16.66 21.16 0.02
C TYR A 357 -17.46 21.39 1.31
N THR A 358 -17.47 20.44 2.26
CA THR A 358 -18.08 20.63 3.58
C THR A 358 -17.63 21.92 4.29
N PRO A 359 -16.35 22.35 4.25
CA PRO A 359 -15.93 23.61 4.86
C PRO A 359 -16.56 24.86 4.21
N GLU A 360 -16.97 24.77 2.94
CA GLU A 360 -17.57 25.88 2.18
C GLU A 360 -19.10 25.89 2.28
N PHE A 361 -19.72 24.71 2.38
CA PHE A 361 -21.17 24.54 2.43
C PHE A 361 -21.59 23.73 3.66
N GLU A 362 -22.04 24.42 4.70
CA GLU A 362 -22.44 23.80 5.98
C GLU A 362 -23.54 22.74 5.82
N SER A 363 -24.44 22.89 4.83
CA SER A 363 -25.48 21.90 4.50
C SER A 363 -24.92 20.53 4.12
N PHE A 364 -23.67 20.45 3.65
CA PHE A 364 -23.02 19.17 3.35
C PHE A 364 -22.61 18.39 4.59
N ALA A 365 -22.50 19.03 5.76
CA ALA A 365 -22.25 18.32 7.02
C ALA A 365 -23.45 17.44 7.44
N GLU A 366 -24.66 17.73 6.94
CA GLU A 366 -25.86 16.95 7.22
C GLU A 366 -25.99 15.70 6.34
N VAL A 367 -25.22 15.63 5.23
CA VAL A 367 -25.29 14.50 4.30
C VAL A 367 -24.61 13.29 4.91
N LYS A 368 -25.41 12.28 5.26
CA LYS A 368 -24.91 11.01 5.80
C LYS A 368 -24.68 10.01 4.68
N ILE A 369 -23.54 9.35 4.74
CA ILE A 369 -23.22 8.24 3.86
C ILE A 369 -23.41 6.96 4.67
N PRO A 370 -24.27 6.05 4.20
CA PRO A 370 -24.48 4.80 4.90
C PRO A 370 -23.18 4.01 4.97
N LYS A 371 -22.99 3.27 6.06
CA LYS A 371 -21.90 2.29 6.18
C LYS A 371 -21.97 1.31 5.00
N THR A 372 -20.82 1.07 4.37
CA THR A 372 -20.73 0.27 3.15
C THR A 372 -19.49 -0.61 3.17
N TRP A 373 -19.66 -1.86 2.75
CA TRP A 373 -18.60 -2.81 2.44
C TRP A 373 -18.67 -3.20 0.97
N TYR A 374 -17.55 -3.57 0.39
CA TYR A 374 -17.44 -3.84 -1.04
C TYR A 374 -16.86 -5.24 -1.29
N ILE A 375 -17.28 -5.88 -2.37
CA ILE A 375 -16.65 -7.10 -2.90
C ILE A 375 -16.09 -6.76 -4.27
N THR A 376 -14.84 -7.17 -4.52
CA THR A 376 -14.17 -6.93 -5.81
C THR A 376 -14.84 -7.67 -6.95
N SER A 377 -14.70 -7.11 -8.16
CA SER A 377 -15.39 -7.57 -9.37
C SER A 377 -14.96 -8.96 -9.86
N ASP A 378 -13.70 -9.30 -9.64
CA ASP A 378 -13.13 -10.63 -9.87
C ASP A 378 -13.60 -11.69 -8.86
N GLY A 379 -14.32 -11.27 -7.81
CA GLY A 379 -14.98 -12.17 -6.87
C GLY A 379 -16.00 -13.09 -7.53
N LEU A 380 -16.67 -12.63 -8.60
CA LEU A 380 -17.56 -13.47 -9.41
C LEU A 380 -16.79 -14.60 -10.11
N LEU A 381 -15.67 -14.27 -10.77
CA LEU A 381 -14.85 -15.24 -11.49
C LEU A 381 -14.28 -16.28 -10.52
N ASN A 382 -13.70 -15.80 -9.41
CA ASN A 382 -13.17 -16.68 -8.38
C ASN A 382 -14.25 -17.59 -7.76
N PHE A 383 -15.48 -17.10 -7.60
CA PHE A 383 -16.61 -17.91 -7.16
C PHE A 383 -16.97 -19.00 -8.16
N MET A 384 -16.99 -18.68 -9.47
CA MET A 384 -17.27 -19.68 -10.51
C MET A 384 -16.18 -20.73 -10.59
N ASP A 385 -14.91 -20.33 -10.60
CA ASP A 385 -13.76 -21.23 -10.62
C ASP A 385 -13.75 -22.16 -9.40
N TYR A 386 -14.06 -21.64 -8.21
CA TYR A 386 -14.11 -22.44 -6.99
C TYR A 386 -15.20 -23.52 -7.02
N ASN A 387 -16.24 -23.33 -7.82
CA ASN A 387 -17.38 -24.23 -7.93
C ASN A 387 -17.44 -24.99 -9.28
N ASN A 388 -16.42 -24.87 -10.13
CA ASN A 388 -16.37 -25.47 -11.48
C ASN A 388 -17.59 -25.07 -12.34
N LEU A 389 -17.90 -23.77 -12.40
CA LEU A 389 -19.07 -23.22 -13.13
C LEU A 389 -18.69 -22.60 -14.48
N GLU A 390 -17.58 -23.01 -15.09
CA GLU A 390 -17.03 -22.37 -16.30
C GLU A 390 -18.01 -22.38 -17.48
N GLU A 391 -18.82 -23.44 -17.61
CA GLU A 391 -19.84 -23.59 -18.67
C GLU A 391 -20.89 -22.46 -18.65
N VAL A 392 -21.15 -21.84 -17.49
CA VAL A 392 -22.12 -20.74 -17.39
C VAL A 392 -21.70 -19.54 -18.24
N MET A 393 -20.41 -19.36 -18.49
CA MET A 393 -19.91 -18.27 -19.33
C MET A 393 -20.41 -18.35 -20.77
N GLU A 394 -20.79 -19.53 -21.24
CA GLU A 394 -21.34 -19.74 -22.59
C GLU A 394 -22.76 -19.17 -22.74
N GLN A 395 -23.48 -18.93 -21.63
CA GLN A 395 -24.84 -18.37 -21.63
C GLN A 395 -24.95 -17.10 -22.48
N LYS A 396 -23.93 -16.23 -22.43
CA LYS A 396 -23.95 -14.95 -23.15
C LYS A 396 -23.94 -15.08 -24.67
N TYR A 397 -23.64 -16.27 -25.21
CA TYR A 397 -23.62 -16.55 -26.64
C TYR A 397 -24.81 -17.38 -27.13
N LYS A 398 -25.73 -17.78 -26.23
CA LYS A 398 -26.93 -18.53 -26.56
C LYS A 398 -28.03 -17.61 -27.09
N ASP A 399 -29.02 -18.21 -27.75
CA ASP A 399 -30.25 -17.50 -28.12
C ASP A 399 -30.99 -16.98 -26.87
N ILE A 400 -31.55 -15.78 -26.94
CA ILE A 400 -32.20 -15.14 -25.78
C ILE A 400 -33.38 -15.94 -25.23
N GLY A 401 -34.09 -16.69 -26.08
CA GLY A 401 -35.15 -17.59 -25.67
C GLY A 401 -34.62 -18.77 -24.85
N GLN A 402 -33.47 -19.33 -25.25
CA GLN A 402 -32.80 -20.39 -24.51
C GLN A 402 -32.29 -19.89 -23.15
N ILE A 403 -31.64 -18.73 -23.11
CA ILE A 403 -31.18 -18.10 -21.86
C ILE A 403 -32.34 -17.95 -20.88
N ARG A 404 -33.49 -17.44 -21.35
CA ARG A 404 -34.67 -17.25 -20.50
C ARG A 404 -35.21 -18.57 -19.91
N GLN A 405 -35.11 -19.67 -20.65
CA GLN A 405 -35.52 -21.00 -20.17
C GLN A 405 -34.54 -21.59 -19.15
N GLU A 406 -33.23 -21.41 -19.38
CA GLU A 406 -32.17 -21.96 -18.52
C GLU A 406 -31.90 -21.10 -17.27
N TYR A 407 -32.25 -19.81 -17.28
CA TYR A 407 -31.93 -18.87 -16.20
C TYR A 407 -32.40 -19.30 -14.80
N PRO A 408 -33.61 -19.86 -14.58
CA PRO A 408 -34.00 -20.38 -13.27
C PRO A 408 -33.05 -21.47 -12.74
N TYR A 409 -32.51 -22.31 -13.63
CA TYR A 409 -31.51 -23.31 -13.27
C TYR A 409 -30.18 -22.66 -12.91
N VAL A 410 -29.74 -21.62 -13.65
CA VAL A 410 -28.54 -20.84 -13.31
C VAL A 410 -28.65 -20.21 -11.93
N ILE A 411 -29.81 -19.63 -11.58
CA ILE A 411 -30.03 -19.10 -10.22
C ILE A 411 -29.85 -20.22 -9.18
N GLN A 412 -30.52 -21.35 -9.37
CA GLN A 412 -30.44 -22.47 -8.43
C GLN A 412 -29.02 -23.00 -8.27
N LEU A 413 -28.28 -23.10 -9.39
CA LEU A 413 -26.88 -23.51 -9.41
C LEU A 413 -26.03 -22.60 -8.51
N PHE A 414 -26.07 -21.29 -8.73
CA PHE A 414 -25.33 -20.32 -7.92
C PHE A 414 -25.74 -20.34 -6.44
N LYS A 415 -27.04 -20.44 -6.14
CA LYS A 415 -27.54 -20.48 -4.75
C LYS A 415 -27.15 -21.77 -4.02
N SER A 416 -26.87 -22.85 -4.75
CA SER A 416 -26.37 -24.12 -4.20
C SER A 416 -24.85 -24.21 -4.08
N SER A 417 -24.13 -23.23 -4.62
CA SER A 417 -22.67 -23.19 -4.62
C SER A 417 -22.09 -22.66 -3.31
N THR A 418 -20.80 -22.89 -3.12
CA THR A 418 -20.07 -22.53 -1.89
C THR A 418 -19.15 -21.35 -2.13
N PHE A 419 -19.03 -20.45 -1.14
CA PHE A 419 -18.10 -19.33 -1.24
C PHE A 419 -16.70 -19.74 -0.77
N PRO A 420 -15.63 -19.21 -1.38
CA PRO A 420 -14.27 -19.41 -0.90
C PRO A 420 -14.10 -18.93 0.56
N PRO A 421 -13.26 -19.59 1.39
CA PRO A 421 -13.07 -19.25 2.80
C PRO A 421 -12.65 -17.79 3.05
N ALA A 422 -11.85 -17.21 2.15
CA ALA A 422 -11.42 -15.82 2.24
C ALA A 422 -12.60 -14.84 2.15
N ILE A 423 -13.55 -15.10 1.26
CA ILE A 423 -14.77 -14.29 1.11
C ILE A 423 -15.67 -14.46 2.34
N ILE A 424 -15.87 -15.69 2.81
CA ILE A 424 -16.66 -15.96 4.02
C ILE A 424 -16.12 -15.17 5.22
N LYS A 425 -14.79 -15.18 5.42
CA LYS A 425 -14.14 -14.41 6.49
C LYS A 425 -14.43 -12.91 6.36
N GLY A 426 -14.31 -12.35 5.16
CA GLY A 426 -14.61 -10.95 4.90
C GLY A 426 -16.07 -10.59 5.15
N LEU A 427 -17.01 -11.46 4.74
CA LEU A 427 -18.45 -11.27 4.97
C LEU A 427 -18.79 -11.30 6.46
N LEU A 428 -18.16 -12.18 7.24
CA LEU A 428 -18.31 -12.21 8.70
C LEU A 428 -17.82 -10.91 9.34
N MET A 429 -16.66 -10.40 8.93
CA MET A 429 -16.14 -9.11 9.41
C MET A 429 -17.10 -7.96 9.06
N ALA A 430 -17.68 -7.97 7.87
CA ALA A 430 -18.69 -6.99 7.47
C ALA A 430 -19.95 -7.07 8.33
N LEU A 431 -20.49 -8.27 8.57
CA LEU A 431 -21.67 -8.48 9.41
C LEU A 431 -21.45 -8.06 10.86
N ASP A 432 -20.27 -8.32 11.42
CA ASP A 432 -19.91 -7.87 12.76
C ASP A 432 -19.84 -6.34 12.83
N ASP A 433 -19.31 -5.70 11.77
CA ASP A 433 -19.24 -4.25 11.65
C ASP A 433 -20.63 -3.61 11.42
N PHE A 434 -21.55 -4.25 10.70
CA PHE A 434 -22.92 -3.78 10.52
C PHE A 434 -23.80 -3.96 11.75
N GLY A 435 -23.50 -4.94 12.61
CA GLY A 435 -24.42 -5.32 13.69
C GLY A 435 -25.71 -5.89 13.10
N SER A 436 -26.87 -5.52 13.64
CA SER A 436 -28.19 -6.07 13.29
C SER A 436 -29.06 -5.12 12.47
N VAL A 437 -28.48 -4.15 11.76
CA VAL A 437 -29.24 -3.24 10.89
C VAL A 437 -29.60 -3.92 9.57
N PRO A 438 -30.79 -3.68 8.98
CA PRO A 438 -31.13 -4.19 7.65
C PRO A 438 -30.11 -3.74 6.60
N LEU A 439 -29.88 -4.59 5.61
CA LEU A 439 -28.86 -4.37 4.58
C LEU A 439 -29.48 -4.39 3.18
N ILE A 440 -28.88 -3.64 2.27
CA ILE A 440 -29.09 -3.76 0.83
C ILE A 440 -27.79 -4.20 0.16
N ILE A 441 -27.88 -5.25 -0.65
CA ILE A 441 -26.79 -5.77 -1.46
C ILE A 441 -27.04 -5.34 -2.89
N ARG A 442 -26.11 -4.58 -3.47
CA ARG A 442 -26.24 -4.00 -4.80
C ARG A 442 -25.17 -4.53 -5.73
N SER A 443 -25.58 -4.88 -6.94
CA SER A 443 -24.66 -5.06 -8.06
C SER A 443 -23.89 -3.76 -8.35
N SER A 444 -22.60 -3.86 -8.66
CA SER A 444 -21.75 -2.74 -9.07
C SER A 444 -20.86 -3.22 -10.22
N SER A 445 -21.41 -3.22 -11.43
CA SER A 445 -20.73 -3.72 -12.64
C SER A 445 -19.64 -2.74 -13.12
N LEU A 446 -18.61 -3.24 -13.82
CA LEU A 446 -17.60 -2.38 -14.47
C LEU A 446 -18.14 -1.61 -15.69
N LEU A 447 -19.30 -2.02 -16.20
CA LEU A 447 -20.04 -1.34 -17.26
C LEU A 447 -21.06 -0.33 -16.71
N GLU A 448 -21.38 -0.34 -15.42
CA GLU A 448 -22.25 0.67 -14.81
C GLU A 448 -21.60 2.07 -14.79
N ASP A 449 -22.45 3.09 -14.79
CA ASP A 449 -22.09 4.51 -14.70
C ASP A 449 -21.10 5.01 -15.78
N ARG A 450 -21.06 4.38 -16.96
CA ARG A 450 -20.39 4.96 -18.13
C ARG A 450 -21.21 6.13 -18.67
N ILE A 451 -20.52 7.18 -19.09
CA ILE A 451 -21.15 8.31 -19.80
C ILE A 451 -21.81 7.76 -21.08
N GLY A 452 -23.12 8.00 -21.22
CA GLY A 452 -23.91 7.59 -22.37
C GLY A 452 -24.51 6.17 -22.30
N MET A 453 -24.25 5.40 -21.24
CA MET A 453 -24.84 4.07 -21.05
C MET A 453 -25.73 4.02 -19.80
N ALA A 454 -26.94 3.47 -19.95
CA ALA A 454 -27.88 3.34 -18.84
C ALA A 454 -28.05 1.86 -18.46
N PHE A 455 -27.23 1.39 -17.51
CA PHE A 455 -27.42 0.09 -16.86
C PHE A 455 -28.44 0.14 -15.70
N ALA A 456 -29.15 1.26 -15.55
CA ALA A 456 -30.11 1.49 -14.49
C ALA A 456 -31.20 0.40 -14.49
N GLY A 457 -31.30 -0.33 -13.39
CA GLY A 457 -32.33 -1.34 -13.16
C GLY A 457 -32.14 -2.66 -13.91
N LYS A 458 -31.01 -2.86 -14.61
CA LYS A 458 -30.74 -4.12 -15.32
C LYS A 458 -30.23 -5.23 -14.40
N TYR A 459 -29.46 -4.86 -13.38
CA TYR A 459 -28.92 -5.79 -12.39
C TYR A 459 -29.66 -5.71 -11.05
N LYS A 460 -29.61 -6.80 -10.28
CA LYS A 460 -30.37 -6.93 -9.03
C LYS A 460 -29.80 -6.09 -7.89
N SER A 461 -30.69 -5.61 -7.04
CA SER A 461 -30.38 -5.09 -5.70
C SER A 461 -31.35 -5.73 -4.72
N LEU A 462 -30.84 -6.42 -3.71
CA LEU A 462 -31.61 -7.26 -2.81
C LEU A 462 -31.54 -6.72 -1.38
N PHE A 463 -32.68 -6.60 -0.73
CA PHE A 463 -32.76 -6.25 0.69
C PHE A 463 -32.76 -7.51 1.54
N ILE A 464 -32.01 -7.48 2.64
CA ILE A 464 -32.06 -8.51 3.69
C ILE A 464 -32.33 -7.86 5.05
N ALA A 465 -33.09 -8.56 5.90
CA ALA A 465 -33.43 -8.06 7.23
C ALA A 465 -32.23 -8.03 8.19
N ASN A 466 -31.21 -8.86 7.95
CA ASN A 466 -30.01 -9.02 8.79
C ASN A 466 -30.36 -9.28 10.28
N GLN A 467 -31.34 -10.16 10.52
CA GLN A 467 -31.78 -10.61 11.85
C GLN A 467 -31.46 -12.08 12.07
N GLY A 468 -31.44 -12.49 13.34
CA GLY A 468 -31.18 -13.87 13.75
C GLY A 468 -29.75 -14.08 14.24
N THR A 469 -29.35 -15.34 14.32
CA THR A 469 -28.00 -15.76 14.70
C THR A 469 -26.96 -15.31 13.67
N ARG A 470 -25.68 -15.32 14.06
CA ARG A 470 -24.57 -14.95 13.15
C ARG A 470 -24.55 -15.82 11.89
N GLU A 471 -24.85 -17.10 12.03
CA GLU A 471 -24.90 -18.07 10.93
C GLU A 471 -26.08 -17.81 9.98
N GLU A 472 -27.29 -17.60 10.51
CA GLU A 472 -28.48 -17.31 9.69
C GLU A 472 -28.28 -16.03 8.87
N ARG A 473 -27.68 -14.99 9.47
CA ARG A 473 -27.37 -13.73 8.78
C ARG A 473 -26.33 -13.91 7.69
N LEU A 474 -25.30 -14.72 7.94
CA LEU A 474 -24.28 -15.06 6.94
C LEU A 474 -24.90 -15.82 5.76
N VAL A 475 -25.74 -16.83 6.04
CA VAL A 475 -26.44 -17.59 5.00
C VAL A 475 -27.31 -16.69 4.14
N ALA A 476 -28.12 -15.81 4.76
CA ALA A 476 -28.97 -14.86 4.02
C ALA A 476 -28.15 -13.88 3.17
N LEU A 477 -27.00 -13.41 3.66
CA LEU A 477 -26.11 -12.53 2.90
C LEU A 477 -25.46 -13.25 1.72
N MET A 478 -24.96 -14.48 1.93
CA MET A 478 -24.38 -15.31 0.87
C MET A 478 -25.42 -15.66 -0.20
N ASP A 479 -26.66 -15.98 0.21
CA ASP A 479 -27.78 -16.27 -0.70
C ASP A 479 -28.08 -15.08 -1.62
N ALA A 480 -28.14 -13.87 -1.06
CA ALA A 480 -28.36 -12.64 -1.82
C ALA A 480 -27.19 -12.33 -2.79
N ILE A 481 -25.94 -12.52 -2.34
CA ILE A 481 -24.75 -12.32 -3.18
C ILE A 481 -24.73 -13.31 -4.35
N ALA A 482 -25.00 -14.60 -4.10
CA ALA A 482 -25.05 -15.63 -5.13
C ALA A 482 -26.12 -15.33 -6.19
N GLU A 483 -27.29 -14.84 -5.76
CA GLU A 483 -28.35 -14.45 -6.68
C GLU A 483 -28.00 -13.20 -7.51
N ILE A 484 -27.25 -12.26 -6.95
CA ILE A 484 -26.72 -11.10 -7.71
C ILE A 484 -25.69 -11.56 -8.74
N TYR A 485 -24.79 -12.47 -8.37
CA TYR A 485 -23.84 -13.07 -9.32
C TYR A 485 -24.56 -13.81 -10.46
N ALA A 486 -25.59 -14.62 -10.15
CA ALA A 486 -26.40 -15.27 -11.16
C ALA A 486 -27.07 -14.25 -12.10
N SER A 487 -27.45 -13.07 -11.60
CA SER A 487 -28.12 -12.04 -12.41
C SER A 487 -27.30 -11.52 -13.59
N VAL A 488 -25.97 -11.65 -13.57
CA VAL A 488 -25.08 -11.32 -14.70
C VAL A 488 -25.40 -12.15 -15.94
N PHE A 489 -25.88 -13.37 -15.72
CA PHE A 489 -26.24 -14.35 -16.76
C PHE A 489 -27.75 -14.36 -17.06
N GLY A 490 -28.48 -13.35 -16.59
CA GLY A 490 -29.90 -13.19 -16.89
C GLY A 490 -30.15 -12.75 -18.33
N PRO A 491 -31.37 -12.96 -18.85
CA PRO A 491 -31.74 -12.54 -20.19
C PRO A 491 -31.59 -11.01 -20.35
N ASP A 492 -32.11 -10.21 -19.42
CA ASP A 492 -32.15 -8.75 -19.60
C ASP A 492 -30.76 -8.09 -19.67
N PRO A 493 -29.76 -8.46 -18.82
CA PRO A 493 -28.40 -7.94 -18.95
C PRO A 493 -27.63 -8.46 -20.17
N ILE A 494 -27.90 -9.68 -20.62
CA ILE A 494 -27.27 -10.22 -21.83
C ILE A 494 -27.83 -9.52 -23.07
N ASP A 495 -29.16 -9.41 -23.17
CA ASP A 495 -29.86 -8.77 -24.29
C ASP A 495 -29.42 -7.30 -24.43
N TYR A 496 -29.39 -6.56 -23.32
CA TYR A 496 -28.91 -5.18 -23.31
C TYR A 496 -27.46 -5.06 -23.80
N ARG A 497 -26.57 -5.96 -23.35
CA ARG A 497 -25.17 -5.95 -23.81
C ARG A 497 -25.04 -6.31 -25.28
N ALA A 498 -25.86 -7.21 -25.79
CA ALA A 498 -25.89 -7.55 -27.21
C ALA A 498 -26.37 -6.35 -28.06
N GLU A 499 -27.43 -5.66 -27.64
CA GLU A 499 -27.98 -4.47 -28.33
C GLU A 499 -27.00 -3.28 -28.38
N ASN A 500 -26.02 -3.23 -27.46
CA ASN A 500 -25.08 -2.12 -27.32
C ASN A 500 -23.62 -2.52 -27.68
N ASP A 501 -23.40 -3.66 -28.34
CA ASP A 501 -22.07 -4.16 -28.75
C ASP A 501 -21.10 -4.36 -27.56
N LEU A 502 -21.62 -4.78 -26.40
CA LEU A 502 -20.88 -5.00 -25.15
C LEU A 502 -20.77 -6.49 -24.75
N LEU A 503 -21.26 -7.41 -25.58
CA LEU A 503 -21.33 -8.83 -25.27
C LEU A 503 -19.95 -9.49 -25.05
N ASP A 504 -18.97 -9.04 -25.85
CA ASP A 504 -17.58 -9.50 -25.77
C ASP A 504 -16.74 -8.71 -24.79
N TYR A 505 -17.31 -7.67 -24.18
CA TYR A 505 -16.64 -6.98 -23.10
C TYR A 505 -16.52 -7.92 -21.90
N HIS A 506 -15.37 -7.87 -21.23
CA HIS A 506 -15.15 -8.63 -20.01
C HIS A 506 -15.99 -8.02 -18.88
N GLU A 507 -17.18 -8.55 -18.70
CA GLU A 507 -18.09 -8.11 -17.65
C GLU A 507 -17.73 -8.79 -16.33
N GLU A 508 -17.34 -7.96 -15.36
CA GLU A 508 -17.14 -8.37 -13.99
C GLU A 508 -18.11 -7.62 -13.08
N MET A 509 -18.46 -8.24 -11.95
CA MET A 509 -19.49 -7.74 -11.06
C MET A 509 -18.93 -7.51 -9.66
N GLY A 510 -18.65 -6.24 -9.35
CA GLY A 510 -18.43 -5.84 -7.96
C GLY A 510 -19.75 -5.87 -7.19
N ILE A 511 -19.67 -5.92 -5.86
CA ILE A 511 -20.85 -5.87 -5.00
C ILE A 511 -20.66 -4.80 -3.94
N MET A 512 -21.73 -4.05 -3.68
CA MET A 512 -21.80 -3.06 -2.61
C MET A 512 -22.84 -3.51 -1.58
N ILE A 513 -22.40 -3.82 -0.36
CA ILE A 513 -23.24 -4.17 0.79
C ILE A 513 -23.37 -2.92 1.65
N GLN A 514 -24.59 -2.44 1.88
CA GLN A 514 -24.83 -1.16 2.50
C GLN A 514 -25.92 -1.24 3.57
N GLN A 515 -25.77 -0.48 4.67
CA GLN A 515 -26.83 -0.34 5.66
C GLN A 515 -28.03 0.45 5.11
N VAL A 516 -29.23 0.09 5.54
CA VAL A 516 -30.50 0.75 5.15
C VAL A 516 -30.91 1.80 6.18
#